data_AF-A0A954Z9W1-F1
#
_entry.id   AF-A0A954Z9W1-F1
#
_cell.length_a   1.000
_cell.length_b   1.000
_cell.length_c   1.000
_cell.angle_alpha   90.00
_cell.angle_beta   90.00
_cell.angle_gamma   90.00
#
_symmetry.space_group_name_H-M   'P 1'
#
loop_
_entity.id
_entity.type
_entity.pdbx_description
1 polymer ?
#
loop_
_entity_poly.entity_id
_entity_poly.type
_entity_poly.pdbx_seq_one_letter_code
_entity_poly.pdbx_strand_id
1 'polypeptide(L)'
;MQESKIDLTKRLMADGRWAEASAWKDNEIRRLRANGIRAKDARHDAWTRLSHQFPPLCPSTAIPGSKDEDAEFVASLEGLPAAVALDTEVDWVAAHPAMSRPARKASDSHKLLLTADDVKHAPHGPAPSRRAVNSLQHWVNAPAGFFNAIASEHKACQRGADGRFPSVSQGAIVDDDLDALQQLLNQMRD
;
A
#
# COMPACT_ATOMS: atom_id res chain seq x y z
N MET A 1 -6.49 25.73 -2.91
CA MET A 1 -7.54 24.75 -2.52
C MET A 1 -7.60 24.71 -1.00
N GLN A 2 -8.78 24.74 -0.38
CA GLN A 2 -8.92 24.53 1.06
C GLN A 2 -8.77 23.02 1.33
N GLU A 3 -7.93 22.64 2.30
CA GLU A 3 -7.76 21.24 2.70
C GLU A 3 -9.10 20.64 3.18
N SER A 4 -9.36 19.36 2.88
CA SER A 4 -10.56 18.68 3.37
C SER A 4 -10.50 18.54 4.89
N LYS A 5 -11.66 18.53 5.57
CA LYS A 5 -11.74 18.31 7.03
C LYS A 5 -11.05 17.02 7.47
N ILE A 6 -11.12 15.99 6.62
CA ILE A 6 -10.50 14.69 6.87
C ILE A 6 -8.97 14.84 6.87
N ASP A 7 -8.44 15.53 5.85
CA ASP A 7 -7.00 15.71 5.69
C ASP A 7 -6.42 16.60 6.79
N LEU A 8 -7.12 17.69 7.14
CA LEU A 8 -6.77 18.54 8.28
C LEU A 8 -6.72 17.75 9.59
N THR A 9 -7.70 16.87 9.84
CA THR A 9 -7.73 16.07 11.07
C THR A 9 -6.58 15.07 11.10
N LYS A 10 -6.33 14.36 9.99
CA LYS A 10 -5.20 13.43 9.86
C LYS A 10 -3.86 14.13 10.09
N ARG A 11 -3.67 15.31 9.50
CA ARG A 11 -2.49 16.14 9.68
C ARG A 11 -2.28 16.52 11.14
N LEU A 12 -3.30 17.07 11.79
CA LEU A 12 -3.22 17.46 13.21
C LEU A 12 -2.96 16.28 14.15
N MET A 13 -3.42 15.08 13.81
CA MET A 13 -3.09 13.85 14.55
C MET A 13 -1.65 13.44 14.35
N ALA A 14 -1.14 13.46 13.11
CA ALA A 14 0.27 13.19 12.82
C ALA A 14 1.21 14.18 13.51
N ASP A 15 0.81 15.45 13.57
CA ASP A 15 1.56 16.52 14.25
C ASP A 15 1.46 16.44 15.80
N GLY A 16 0.64 15.54 16.36
CA GLY A 16 0.39 15.45 17.80
C GLY A 16 -0.38 16.65 18.40
N ARG A 17 -0.94 17.53 17.55
CA ARG A 17 -1.63 18.77 17.95
C ARG A 17 -3.14 18.67 17.98
N TRP A 18 -3.69 17.49 17.68
CA TRP A 18 -5.14 17.28 17.60
C TRP A 18 -5.89 17.62 18.88
N ALA A 19 -5.32 17.30 20.05
CA ALA A 19 -5.97 17.58 21.34
C ALA A 19 -6.19 19.09 21.56
N GLU A 20 -5.16 19.90 21.28
CA GLU A 20 -5.20 21.36 21.36
C GLU A 20 -6.16 21.94 20.31
N ALA A 21 -6.04 21.49 19.07
CA ALA A 21 -6.86 21.93 17.94
C ALA A 21 -8.36 21.63 18.16
N SER A 22 -8.69 20.44 18.68
CA SER A 22 -10.09 20.08 18.96
C SER A 22 -10.66 20.93 20.10
N ALA A 23 -9.91 21.14 21.18
CA ALA A 23 -10.34 21.98 22.29
C ALA A 23 -10.57 23.44 21.83
N TRP A 24 -9.66 23.97 21.01
CA TRP A 24 -9.78 25.30 20.41
C TRP A 24 -11.04 25.40 19.54
N LYS A 25 -11.29 24.41 18.66
CA LYS A 25 -12.49 24.37 17.80
C LYS A 25 -13.77 24.38 18.63
N ASP A 26 -13.84 23.60 19.70
CA ASP A 26 -15.03 23.52 20.54
C ASP A 26 -15.30 24.83 21.28
N ASN A 27 -14.24 25.52 21.73
CA ASN A 27 -14.34 26.86 22.29
C ASN A 27 -14.84 27.87 21.25
N GLU A 28 -14.33 27.81 20.02
CA GLU A 28 -14.75 28.71 18.94
C GLU A 28 -16.22 28.48 18.55
N ILE A 29 -16.68 27.22 18.51
CA ILE A 29 -18.10 26.90 18.29
C ILE A 29 -18.96 27.51 19.40
N ARG A 30 -18.56 27.38 20.67
CA ARG A 30 -19.30 27.99 21.80
C ARG A 30 -19.35 29.51 21.67
N ARG A 31 -18.25 30.15 21.28
CA ARG A 31 -18.17 31.60 21.06
C ARG A 31 -19.11 32.06 19.95
N LEU A 32 -19.08 31.39 18.79
CA LEU A 32 -19.95 31.70 17.66
C LEU A 32 -21.43 31.48 18.01
N ARG A 33 -21.73 30.44 18.79
CA ARG A 33 -23.08 30.16 19.27
C ARG A 33 -23.61 31.22 20.25
N ALA A 34 -22.75 31.71 21.15
CA ALA A 34 -23.09 32.82 22.04
C ALA A 34 -23.39 34.11 21.27
N ASN A 35 -22.73 34.31 20.12
CA ASN A 35 -22.99 35.43 19.20
C ASN A 35 -24.24 35.25 18.33
N GLY A 36 -25.08 34.24 18.60
CA GLY A 36 -26.33 34.02 17.88
C GLY A 36 -26.20 33.28 16.53
N ILE A 37 -24.99 32.85 16.14
CA ILE A 37 -24.79 32.09 14.91
C ILE A 37 -25.44 30.71 15.05
N ARG A 38 -26.08 30.23 13.97
CA ARG A 38 -26.70 28.90 13.93
C ARG A 38 -25.64 27.82 14.09
N ALA A 39 -26.00 26.71 14.74
CA ALA A 39 -25.05 25.64 15.04
C ALA A 39 -24.35 25.05 13.80
N LYS A 40 -25.03 24.97 12.66
CA LYS A 40 -24.46 24.47 11.41
C LYS A 40 -23.37 25.41 10.88
N ASP A 41 -23.66 26.71 10.84
CA ASP A 41 -22.76 27.74 10.34
C ASP A 41 -21.58 27.93 11.29
N ALA A 42 -21.84 27.93 12.60
CA ALA A 42 -20.80 27.99 13.63
C ALA A 42 -19.80 26.82 13.51
N ARG A 43 -20.27 25.60 13.21
CA ARG A 43 -19.38 24.45 12.97
C ARG A 43 -18.57 24.64 11.68
N HIS A 44 -19.18 25.10 10.60
CA HIS A 44 -18.48 25.35 9.35
C HIS A 44 -17.37 26.40 9.53
N ASP A 45 -17.73 27.55 10.10
CA ASP A 45 -16.80 28.65 10.37
C ASP A 45 -15.67 28.25 11.32
N ALA A 46 -15.97 27.48 12.38
CA ALA A 46 -14.94 27.00 13.29
C ALA A 46 -13.93 26.09 12.58
N TRP A 47 -14.37 25.22 11.66
CA TRP A 47 -13.46 24.41 10.85
C TRP A 47 -12.61 25.26 9.91
N THR A 48 -13.20 26.27 9.27
CA THR A 48 -12.46 27.20 8.40
C THR A 48 -11.41 27.97 9.21
N ARG A 49 -11.75 28.47 10.39
CA ARG A 49 -10.80 29.20 11.24
C ARG A 49 -9.73 28.27 11.83
N LEU A 50 -10.05 27.00 12.06
CA LEU A 50 -9.10 26.00 12.57
C LEU A 50 -7.94 25.78 11.59
N SER A 51 -8.20 25.69 10.28
CA SER A 51 -7.13 25.53 9.29
C SER A 51 -6.20 26.75 9.24
N HIS A 52 -6.73 27.96 9.43
CA HIS A 52 -5.93 29.18 9.53
C HIS A 52 -5.11 29.25 10.83
N GLN A 53 -5.67 28.81 11.96
CA GLN A 53 -5.01 28.86 13.27
C GLN A 53 -3.91 27.80 13.43
N PHE A 54 -4.07 26.64 12.78
CA PHE A 54 -3.12 25.53 12.85
C PHE A 54 -2.52 25.25 11.46
N PRO A 55 -1.66 26.16 10.94
CA PRO A 55 -0.97 25.92 9.68
C PRO A 55 -0.06 24.68 9.78
N PRO A 56 0.22 24.01 8.65
CA PRO A 56 1.14 22.89 8.61
C PRO A 56 2.53 23.32 9.10
N LEU A 57 3.12 22.56 10.04
CA LEU A 57 4.44 22.87 10.61
C LEU A 57 5.59 22.69 9.61
N CYS A 58 5.36 21.89 8.56
CA CYS A 58 6.23 21.78 7.40
C CYS A 58 5.39 22.01 6.14
N PRO A 59 5.71 22.98 5.27
CA PRO A 59 5.00 23.19 4.00
C PRO A 59 5.28 22.11 2.94
N SER A 60 6.02 21.05 3.27
CA SER A 60 6.43 20.05 2.29
C SER A 60 6.51 18.66 2.92
N THR A 61 5.40 17.95 2.85
CA THR A 61 5.42 16.54 2.46
C THR A 61 4.09 16.30 1.78
N ALA A 62 4.11 16.31 0.45
CA ALA A 62 3.10 15.63 -0.32
C ALA A 62 2.87 14.26 0.33
N ILE A 63 1.64 14.00 0.73
CA ILE A 63 1.27 12.64 1.11
C ILE A 63 1.46 11.81 -0.16
N PRO A 64 2.30 10.76 -0.18
CA PRO A 64 2.36 9.85 -1.31
C PRO A 64 0.95 9.26 -1.49
N GLY A 65 0.36 9.49 -2.66
CA GLY A 65 -1.07 9.28 -2.93
C GLY A 65 -1.82 10.57 -3.31
N SER A 66 -1.10 11.56 -3.84
CA SER A 66 -1.76 12.62 -4.59
C SER A 66 -2.47 11.99 -5.80
N LYS A 67 -3.69 12.44 -6.13
CA LYS A 67 -4.46 11.90 -7.28
C LYS A 67 -3.66 11.85 -8.59
N ASP A 68 -2.67 12.73 -8.71
CA ASP A 68 -1.80 12.83 -9.87
C ASP A 68 -0.80 11.65 -9.93
N GLU A 69 -0.27 11.19 -8.79
CA GLU A 69 0.60 9.99 -8.72
C GLU A 69 -0.18 8.71 -9.00
N ASP A 70 -1.41 8.60 -8.48
CA ASP A 70 -2.29 7.48 -8.78
C ASP A 70 -2.62 7.41 -10.28
N ALA A 71 -2.87 8.57 -10.91
CA ALA A 71 -3.14 8.65 -12.34
C ALA A 71 -1.91 8.27 -13.18
N GLU A 72 -0.72 8.70 -12.78
CA GLU A 72 0.53 8.33 -13.47
C GLU A 72 0.83 6.83 -13.32
N PHE A 73 0.58 6.26 -12.15
CA PHE A 73 0.72 4.82 -11.92
C PHE A 73 -0.25 4.02 -12.81
N VAL A 74 -1.54 4.40 -12.85
CA VAL A 74 -2.54 3.75 -13.70
C VAL A 74 -2.17 3.86 -15.17
N ALA A 75 -1.75 5.03 -15.64
CA ALA A 75 -1.29 5.23 -17.02
C ALA A 75 -0.07 4.35 -17.37
N SER A 76 0.80 4.07 -16.38
CA SER A 76 1.95 3.19 -16.54
C SER A 76 1.54 1.72 -16.73
N LEU A 77 0.38 1.31 -16.18
CA LEU A 77 -0.14 -0.04 -16.29
C LEU A 77 -0.95 -0.27 -17.57
N GLU A 78 -1.55 0.76 -18.16
CA GLU A 78 -2.39 0.63 -19.37
C GLU A 78 -1.61 0.11 -20.59
N GLY A 79 -0.30 0.38 -20.67
CA GLY A 79 0.57 -0.10 -21.74
C GLY A 79 1.04 -1.55 -21.59
N LEU A 80 0.78 -2.20 -20.44
CA LEU A 80 1.33 -3.52 -20.12
C LEU A 80 0.36 -4.66 -20.45
N PRO A 81 0.87 -5.80 -20.95
CA PRO A 81 0.05 -6.99 -21.13
C PRO A 81 -0.52 -7.47 -19.80
N ALA A 82 -1.67 -8.16 -19.85
CA ALA A 82 -2.34 -8.64 -18.65
C ALA A 82 -1.49 -9.68 -17.89
N ALA A 83 -0.84 -10.58 -18.63
CA ALA A 83 0.04 -11.63 -18.10
C ALA A 83 1.10 -12.00 -19.16
N VAL A 84 2.25 -12.47 -18.69
CA VAL A 84 3.34 -13.05 -19.50
C VAL A 84 3.66 -14.44 -18.93
N ALA A 85 4.63 -15.16 -19.51
CA ALA A 85 5.10 -16.42 -18.96
C ALA A 85 5.48 -16.26 -17.48
N LEU A 86 5.01 -17.19 -16.64
CA LEU A 86 5.16 -17.11 -15.18
C LEU A 86 6.61 -16.95 -14.76
N ASP A 87 7.53 -17.68 -15.40
CA ASP A 87 8.96 -17.63 -15.08
C ASP A 87 9.51 -16.21 -15.26
N THR A 88 9.14 -15.53 -16.34
CA THR A 88 9.53 -14.13 -16.59
C THR A 88 8.97 -13.17 -15.55
N GLU A 89 7.75 -13.42 -15.06
CA GLU A 89 7.14 -12.61 -14.00
C GLU A 89 7.84 -12.83 -12.66
N VAL A 90 8.12 -14.08 -12.31
CA VAL A 90 8.79 -14.46 -11.06
C VAL A 90 10.22 -13.94 -11.03
N ASP A 91 10.97 -14.08 -12.13
CA ASP A 91 12.35 -13.59 -12.25
C ASP A 91 12.41 -12.06 -12.09
N TRP A 92 11.48 -11.34 -12.72
CA TRP A 92 11.39 -9.88 -12.60
C TRP A 92 11.07 -9.47 -11.15
N VAL A 93 10.06 -10.10 -10.54
CA VAL A 93 9.70 -9.80 -9.14
C VAL A 93 10.87 -10.10 -8.21
N ALA A 94 11.53 -11.24 -8.36
CA ALA A 94 12.67 -11.66 -7.53
C ALA A 94 13.89 -10.74 -7.67
N ALA A 95 14.16 -10.23 -8.87
CA ALA A 95 15.24 -9.28 -9.15
C ALA A 95 14.91 -7.84 -8.67
N HIS A 96 13.68 -7.58 -8.22
CA HIS A 96 13.27 -6.23 -7.86
C HIS A 96 13.96 -5.73 -6.59
N PRO A 97 14.55 -4.52 -6.55
CA PRO A 97 15.20 -3.98 -5.35
C PRO A 97 14.28 -3.88 -4.13
N ALA A 98 12.96 -3.84 -4.37
CA ALA A 98 11.98 -3.90 -3.31
C ALA A 98 12.06 -5.21 -2.51
N MET A 99 12.41 -6.34 -3.15
CA MET A 99 12.61 -7.66 -2.52
C MET A 99 13.72 -7.66 -1.48
N SER A 100 14.76 -6.87 -1.70
CA SER A 100 15.92 -6.77 -0.81
C SER A 100 15.70 -5.82 0.36
N ARG A 101 14.57 -5.10 0.41
CA ARG A 101 14.26 -4.21 1.54
C ARG A 101 13.93 -5.08 2.77
N PRO A 102 14.45 -4.77 3.96
CA PRO A 102 14.16 -5.55 5.16
C PRO A 102 12.65 -5.60 5.38
N ALA A 103 12.13 -6.83 5.54
CA ALA A 103 10.71 -7.08 5.72
C ALA A 103 10.17 -6.22 6.87
N ARG A 104 9.36 -5.21 6.55
CA ARG A 104 8.73 -4.36 7.56
C ARG A 104 7.52 -5.12 8.12
N LYS A 105 7.32 -5.06 9.44
CA LYS A 105 6.09 -5.58 10.04
C LYS A 105 4.91 -4.89 9.38
N ALA A 106 4.01 -5.67 8.80
CA ALA A 106 2.77 -5.15 8.21
C ALA A 106 2.02 -4.35 9.29
N SER A 107 2.01 -3.02 9.14
CA SER A 107 1.11 -2.16 9.91
C SER A 107 -0.10 -1.90 9.06
N ASP A 108 -1.29 -2.22 9.57
CA ASP A 108 -2.57 -2.04 8.86
C ASP A 108 -2.81 -0.58 8.43
N SER A 109 -2.12 0.37 9.08
CA SER A 109 -2.19 1.81 8.81
C SER A 109 -1.27 2.32 7.70
N HIS A 110 -0.27 1.55 7.25
CA HIS A 110 0.69 1.98 6.23
C HIS A 110 0.94 0.87 5.21
N LYS A 111 0.01 0.72 4.26
CA LYS A 111 0.25 -0.07 3.04
C LYS A 111 1.25 0.69 2.18
N LEU A 112 2.33 0.02 1.78
CA LEU A 112 3.29 0.59 0.85
C LEU A 112 2.70 0.47 -0.56
N LEU A 113 2.64 1.58 -1.28
CA LEU A 113 2.23 1.61 -2.68
C LEU A 113 3.48 1.65 -3.55
N LEU A 114 3.53 0.80 -4.57
CA LEU A 114 4.50 0.92 -5.65
C LEU A 114 4.23 2.22 -6.42
N THR A 115 5.31 2.88 -6.83
CA THR A 115 5.23 4.11 -7.63
C THR A 115 5.32 3.79 -9.12
N ALA A 116 4.97 4.76 -9.97
CA ALA A 116 5.14 4.62 -11.43
C ALA A 116 6.62 4.39 -11.81
N ASP A 117 7.55 4.91 -11.01
CA ASP A 117 8.99 4.75 -11.18
C ASP A 117 9.43 3.29 -10.96
N ASP A 118 8.87 2.63 -9.94
CA ASP A 118 9.12 1.19 -9.68
C ASP A 118 8.65 0.31 -10.85
N VAL A 119 7.66 0.75 -11.63
CA VAL A 119 7.13 0.00 -12.79
C VAL A 119 7.95 0.27 -14.06
N LYS A 120 8.38 1.53 -14.28
CA LYS A 120 9.01 1.97 -15.54
C LYS A 120 10.53 1.95 -15.51
N HIS A 121 11.13 2.31 -14.38
CA HIS A 121 12.57 2.57 -14.25
C HIS A 121 13.26 1.61 -13.29
N ALA A 122 12.68 0.42 -13.09
CA ALA A 122 13.34 -0.61 -12.30
C ALA A 122 14.70 -0.99 -12.93
N PRO A 123 15.74 -1.23 -12.10
CA PRO A 123 17.11 -1.41 -12.59
C PRO A 123 17.31 -2.69 -13.44
N HIS A 124 16.37 -3.63 -13.39
CA HIS A 124 16.35 -4.87 -14.17
C HIS A 124 15.36 -4.81 -15.35
N GLY A 125 14.88 -3.60 -15.68
CA GLY A 125 13.98 -3.34 -16.80
C GLY A 125 12.52 -3.10 -16.39
N PRO A 126 11.70 -2.57 -17.31
CA PRO A 126 10.30 -2.26 -17.04
C PRO A 126 9.49 -3.53 -16.71
N ALA A 127 8.39 -3.35 -15.98
CA ALA A 127 7.54 -4.48 -15.60
C ALA A 127 7.04 -5.26 -16.83
N PRO A 128 7.14 -6.59 -16.85
CA PRO A 128 6.75 -7.39 -18.00
C PRO A 128 5.22 -7.48 -18.16
N SER A 129 4.47 -7.41 -17.05
CA SER A 129 3.01 -7.55 -17.06
C SER A 129 2.35 -6.85 -15.87
N ARG A 130 1.04 -6.60 -15.97
CA ARG A 130 0.22 -6.10 -14.85
C ARG A 130 0.18 -7.10 -13.68
N ARG A 131 0.22 -8.40 -13.97
CA ARG A 131 0.25 -9.45 -12.95
C ARG A 131 1.55 -9.39 -12.15
N ALA A 132 2.70 -9.18 -12.78
CA ALA A 132 3.99 -9.03 -12.09
C ALA A 132 3.98 -7.84 -11.10
N VAL A 133 3.40 -6.70 -11.49
CA VAL A 133 3.26 -5.53 -10.60
C VAL A 133 2.37 -5.85 -9.40
N ASN A 134 1.24 -6.53 -9.61
CA ASN A 134 0.34 -6.96 -8.52
C ASN A 134 1.03 -7.96 -7.56
N SER A 135 1.80 -8.88 -8.12
CA SER A 135 2.62 -9.84 -7.38
C SER A 135 3.64 -9.12 -6.49
N LEU A 136 4.35 -8.14 -7.04
CA LEU A 136 5.29 -7.31 -6.29
C LEU A 136 4.59 -6.49 -5.20
N GLN A 137 3.46 -5.86 -5.52
CA GLN A 137 2.63 -5.11 -4.56
C GLN A 137 2.17 -6.00 -3.40
N HIS A 138 1.81 -7.25 -3.68
CA HIS A 138 1.46 -8.24 -2.67
C HIS A 138 2.67 -8.61 -1.81
N TRP A 139 3.83 -8.88 -2.42
CA TRP A 139 5.06 -9.17 -1.70
C TRP A 139 5.45 -8.04 -0.73
N VAL A 140 5.40 -6.79 -1.18
CA VAL A 140 5.80 -5.63 -0.37
C VAL A 140 4.93 -5.48 0.89
N ASN A 141 3.65 -5.85 0.81
CA ASN A 141 2.72 -5.72 1.94
C ASN A 141 2.58 -7.01 2.77
N ALA A 142 2.83 -8.18 2.18
CA ALA A 142 2.63 -9.50 2.78
C ALA A 142 3.67 -10.52 2.28
N PRO A 143 4.97 -10.34 2.61
CA PRO A 143 6.03 -11.20 2.08
C PRO A 143 5.88 -12.67 2.51
N ALA A 144 5.35 -12.93 3.71
CA ALA A 144 5.08 -14.28 4.20
C ALA A 144 3.93 -15.00 3.45
N GLY A 145 2.99 -14.25 2.86
CA GLY A 145 1.87 -14.81 2.10
C GLY A 145 2.24 -15.07 0.63
N PHE A 146 3.17 -14.29 0.10
CA PHE A 146 3.56 -14.34 -1.30
C PHE A 146 4.14 -15.69 -1.73
N PHE A 147 5.09 -16.23 -0.98
CA PHE A 147 5.72 -17.52 -1.32
C PHE A 147 4.72 -18.68 -1.28
N ASN A 148 3.76 -18.65 -0.34
CA ASN A 148 2.68 -19.64 -0.28
C ASN A 148 1.74 -19.55 -1.50
N ALA A 149 1.47 -18.33 -1.98
CA ALA A 149 0.64 -18.11 -3.17
C ALA A 149 1.33 -18.61 -4.44
N ILE A 150 2.62 -18.27 -4.65
CA ILE A 150 3.41 -18.74 -5.80
C ILE A 150 3.59 -20.25 -5.79
N ALA A 151 3.91 -20.85 -4.64
CA ALA A 151 4.03 -22.31 -4.52
C ALA A 151 2.72 -23.02 -4.86
N SER A 152 1.58 -22.44 -4.47
CA SER A 152 0.26 -22.98 -4.81
C SER A 152 -0.04 -22.88 -6.31
N GLU A 153 0.36 -21.79 -6.97
CA GLU A 153 0.19 -21.62 -8.42
C GLU A 153 1.09 -22.56 -9.24
N HIS A 154 2.37 -22.72 -8.86
CA HIS A 154 3.26 -23.71 -9.50
C HIS A 154 2.72 -25.13 -9.37
N LYS A 155 2.18 -25.49 -8.20
CA LYS A 155 1.54 -26.78 -7.95
C LYS A 155 0.27 -26.97 -8.78
N ALA A 156 -0.51 -25.91 -8.99
CA ALA A 156 -1.70 -25.96 -9.85
C ALA A 156 -1.32 -26.17 -11.33
N CYS A 157 -0.28 -25.50 -11.82
CA CYS A 157 0.23 -25.71 -13.17
C CYS A 157 0.82 -27.12 -13.37
N GLN A 158 1.59 -27.64 -12.42
CA GLN A 158 2.15 -29.01 -12.51
C GLN A 158 1.07 -30.09 -12.43
N ARG A 159 0.02 -29.90 -11.62
CA ARG A 159 -1.12 -30.84 -11.54
C ARG A 159 -2.02 -30.81 -12.77
N GLY A 160 -1.98 -29.74 -13.58
CA GLY A 160 -2.74 -29.63 -14.82
C GLY A 160 -2.24 -30.52 -15.96
N ALA A 161 -1.03 -31.10 -15.84
CA ALA A 161 -0.46 -31.98 -16.86
C ALA A 161 -0.98 -33.43 -16.81
N ASP A 162 -1.55 -33.88 -15.68
CA ASP A 162 -2.01 -35.26 -15.46
C ASP A 162 -3.54 -35.44 -15.46
N GLY A 163 -4.28 -34.49 -16.03
CA GLY A 163 -5.68 -34.71 -16.42
C GLY A 163 -6.66 -35.13 -15.32
N ARG A 164 -6.35 -34.88 -14.04
CA ARG A 164 -7.25 -35.18 -12.92
C ARG A 164 -7.37 -33.98 -11.99
N PHE A 165 -8.48 -33.24 -12.15
CA PHE A 165 -8.91 -32.23 -11.19
C PHE A 165 -8.99 -32.83 -9.78
N PRO A 166 -8.22 -32.34 -8.78
CA PRO A 166 -8.51 -32.68 -7.41
C PRO A 166 -9.51 -31.66 -6.87
N SER A 167 -10.68 -32.19 -6.54
CA SER A 167 -11.64 -31.58 -5.62
C SER A 167 -10.89 -31.04 -4.40
N VAL A 168 -11.29 -29.83 -3.98
CA VAL A 168 -10.80 -29.15 -2.79
C VAL A 168 -11.08 -30.03 -1.57
N SER A 169 -10.07 -30.77 -1.14
CA SER A 169 -10.06 -31.48 0.13
C SER A 169 -8.77 -31.14 0.86
N GLN A 170 -8.96 -30.31 1.87
CA GLN A 170 -8.05 -29.94 2.93
C GLN A 170 -7.43 -31.19 3.59
N GLY A 171 -6.10 -31.34 3.52
CA GLY A 171 -5.38 -32.37 4.29
C GLY A 171 -4.12 -32.92 3.63
N ALA A 172 -3.02 -32.89 4.40
CA ALA A 172 -1.70 -33.48 4.15
C ALA A 172 -0.80 -32.78 3.10
N ILE A 173 -0.03 -31.81 3.60
CA ILE A 173 1.18 -31.28 2.95
C ILE A 173 2.31 -32.26 3.31
N VAL A 174 3.09 -32.68 2.32
CA VAL A 174 4.29 -33.51 2.50
C VAL A 174 5.45 -32.55 2.81
N ASP A 175 6.15 -32.78 3.92
CA ASP A 175 7.15 -31.88 4.53
C ASP A 175 8.48 -31.74 3.75
N ASP A 176 8.75 -32.58 2.75
CA ASP A 176 10.09 -32.66 2.11
C ASP A 176 10.50 -31.40 1.30
N ASP A 177 9.57 -30.68 0.67
CA ASP A 177 9.91 -29.48 -0.14
C ASP A 177 10.00 -28.18 0.70
N LEU A 178 9.51 -28.21 1.94
CA LEU A 178 9.57 -27.06 2.86
C LEU A 178 10.99 -26.86 3.40
N ASP A 179 11.71 -27.95 3.66
CA ASP A 179 13.11 -27.90 4.08
C ASP A 179 14.05 -27.41 2.98
N ALA A 180 13.78 -27.71 1.71
CA ALA A 180 14.58 -27.23 0.58
C ALA A 180 14.50 -25.70 0.42
N LEU A 181 13.31 -25.12 0.60
CA LEU A 181 13.12 -23.67 0.55
C LEU A 181 13.64 -22.95 1.80
N GLN A 182 13.54 -23.58 2.97
CA GLN A 182 14.14 -23.09 4.21
C GLN A 182 15.68 -23.09 4.13
N GLN A 183 16.26 -24.10 3.48
CA GLN A 183 17.70 -24.17 3.20
C GLN A 183 18.15 -23.06 2.26
N LEU A 184 17.39 -22.78 1.19
CA LEU A 184 17.69 -21.69 0.26
C LEU A 184 17.65 -20.32 0.96
N LEU A 185 16.68 -20.11 1.85
CA LEU A 185 16.54 -18.90 2.65
C LEU A 185 17.66 -18.72 3.69
N ASN A 186 18.18 -19.81 4.25
CA ASN A 186 19.35 -19.76 5.12
C ASN A 186 20.64 -19.53 4.32
N GLN A 187 20.71 -20.01 3.07
CA GLN A 187 21.89 -19.86 2.21
C GLN A 187 22.06 -18.44 1.66
N MET A 188 20.98 -17.65 1.56
CA MET A 188 21.06 -16.22 1.19
C MET A 188 21.32 -15.29 2.40
N ARG A 189 21.44 -15.84 3.60
CA ARG A 189 21.56 -15.07 4.85
C ARG A 189 22.97 -15.12 5.46
N ASP A 190 23.85 -15.96 4.93
CA ASP A 190 25.31 -15.92 5.09
C ASP A 190 25.96 -15.18 3.90
#